data_AF-A0A6B3GH54-F1
#
_entry.id   AF-A0A6B3GH54-F1
#
_cell.length_a   1.000
_cell.length_b   1.000
_cell.length_c   1.000
_cell.angle_alpha   90.00
_cell.angle_beta   90.00
_cell.angle_gamma   90.00
#
_symmetry.space_group_name_H-M   'P 1'
#
loop_
_entity.id
_entity.type
_entity.pdbx_description
1 polymer ?
#
loop_
_entity_poly.entity_id
_entity_poly.type
_entity_poly.pdbx_seq_one_letter_code
_entity_poly.pdbx_strand_id
1 'polypeptide(L)' 'GIAGVEGNGQTELIEALMGMRDPDAGVITLGSDDISHAPTRKRRESGIGYIPEDRHRHGVLLDAPLWENRILGHVTE' A
#
# COMPACT_ATOMS: atom_id res chain seq x y z
N GLY A 1 3.41 13.41 -8.25
CA GLY A 1 4.42 12.36 -8.14
C GLY A 1 5.49 12.83 -7.17
N ILE A 2 6.02 11.92 -6.36
CA ILE A 2 7.15 12.18 -5.46
C ILE A 2 8.39 11.59 -6.14
N ALA A 3 9.49 12.33 -6.14
CA ALA A 3 10.74 11.92 -6.79
C ALA A 3 11.92 12.10 -5.83
N GLY A 4 13.01 11.38 -6.08
CA GLY A 4 14.16 11.27 -5.18
C GLY A 4 15.07 10.12 -5.61
N VAL A 5 16.25 10.05 -5.00
CA VAL A 5 17.21 8.96 -5.21
C VAL A 5 17.05 7.88 -4.13
N GLU A 6 17.71 6.75 -4.31
CA GLU A 6 17.76 5.68 -3.31
C GLU A 6 18.18 6.22 -1.93
N GLY A 7 17.47 5.79 -0.88
CA GLY A 7 17.71 6.23 0.49
C GLY A 7 16.95 7.48 0.93
N ASN A 8 16.18 8.13 0.05
CA ASN A 8 15.40 9.33 0.41
C ASN A 8 14.06 9.04 1.13
N GLY A 9 13.76 7.79 1.48
CA GLY A 9 12.58 7.47 2.29
C GLY A 9 11.28 7.19 1.52
N GLN A 10 11.34 6.97 0.20
CA GLN A 10 10.12 6.75 -0.60
C GLN A 10 9.40 5.46 -0.22
N THR A 11 10.16 4.40 0.04
CA THR A 11 9.63 3.12 0.50
C THR A 11 8.95 3.28 1.86
N GLU A 12 9.62 3.95 2.80
CA GLU A 12 9.11 4.23 4.15
C GLU A 12 7.84 5.07 4.11
N LEU A 13 7.79 6.07 3.21
CA LEU A 13 6.59 6.87 2.98
C LEU A 13 5.43 6.00 2.49
N ILE A 14 5.66 5.14 1.50
CA ILE A 14 4.63 4.23 0.98
C ILE A 14 4.18 3.24 2.07
N GLU A 15 5.12 2.67 2.84
CA GLU A 15 4.80 1.79 3.97
C GLU A 15 3.91 2.48 5.01
N ALA A 16 4.20 3.75 5.36
CA ALA A 16 3.39 4.53 6.28
C ALA A 16 2.00 4.86 5.71
N LEU A 17 1.92 5.23 4.42
CA LEU A 17 0.65 5.46 3.73
C LEU A 17 -0.21 4.19 3.61
N MET A 18 0.42 3.02 3.49
CA MET A 18 -0.25 1.72 3.46
C MET A 18 -0.51 1.12 4.85
N GLY A 19 -0.07 1.77 5.93
CA GLY A 19 -0.22 1.26 7.30
C GLY A 19 0.62 0.01 7.59
N MET A 20 1.69 -0.22 6.83
CA MET A 20 2.69 -1.28 7.07
C MET A 20 3.77 -0.82 8.07
N ARG A 21 3.90 0.50 8.25
CA ARG A 21 4.78 1.17 9.20
C ARG A 21 3.96 2.22 9.96
N ASP A 22 4.09 2.26 11.28
CA ASP A 22 3.49 3.33 12.07
C ASP A 22 4.29 4.63 11.91
N PRO A 23 3.63 5.78 11.68
CA PRO A 23 4.31 7.07 11.65
C PRO A 23 4.72 7.49 13.07
N ASP A 24 5.95 7.98 13.24
CA ASP A 24 6.44 8.47 14.53
C ASP A 24 5.67 9.72 15.00
N ALA A 25 5.25 10.56 14.05
CA ALA A 25 4.47 11.77 14.28
C ALA A 25 3.76 12.23 13.00
N GLY A 26 2.83 13.17 13.15
CA GLY A 26 2.07 13.77 12.05
C GLY A 26 0.70 13.13 11.86
N VAL A 27 0.03 13.50 10.76
CA VAL A 27 -1.32 13.04 10.43
C VAL A 27 -1.37 12.62 8.96
N ILE A 28 -1.97 11.45 8.71
CA ILE A 28 -2.28 10.95 7.37
C ILE A 28 -3.80 10.94 7.23
N THR A 29 -4.33 11.74 6.30
CA THR A 29 -5.77 11.76 6.00
C THR A 29 -6.08 11.18 4.63
N LEU A 30 -7.21 10.50 4.51
CA LEU A 30 -7.85 10.16 3.24
C LEU A 30 -9.17 10.90 3.17
N GLY A 31 -9.21 11.99 2.39
CA GLY A 31 -10.33 12.94 2.44
C GLY A 31 -10.41 13.61 3.81
N SER A 32 -11.55 13.46 4.50
CA SER A 32 -11.76 13.96 5.87
C SER A 32 -11.31 12.99 6.96
N ASP A 33 -11.02 11.75 6.61
CA ASP A 33 -10.81 10.69 7.60
C ASP A 33 -9.33 10.60 7.97
N ASP A 34 -9.04 10.71 9.27
CA ASP A 34 -7.72 10.40 9.81
C ASP A 34 -7.50 8.89 9.78
N ILE A 35 -6.49 8.49 9.02
CA ILE A 35 -6.07 7.10 8.86
C ILE A 35 -4.68 6.84 9.44
N SER A 36 -4.08 7.78 10.17
CA SER A 36 -2.68 7.71 10.66
C SER A 36 -2.32 6.36 11.30
N HIS A 37 -3.25 5.80 12.08
CA HIS A 37 -3.11 4.50 12.73
C HIS A 37 -4.16 3.47 12.27
N ALA A 38 -4.83 3.72 11.14
CA ALA A 38 -5.74 2.74 10.56
C ALA A 38 -4.95 1.55 10.02
N PRO A 39 -5.42 0.30 10.24
CA PRO A 39 -4.74 -0.89 9.72
C PRO A 39 -4.80 -0.93 8.19
N THR A 40 -3.82 -1.60 7.57
CA THR A 40 -3.73 -1.76 6.10
C THR A 40 -5.04 -2.23 5.47
N ARG A 41 -5.78 -3.14 6.11
CA ARG A 41 -7.07 -3.62 5.61
C ARG A 41 -8.09 -2.49 5.45
N LYS A 42 -8.30 -1.69 6.50
CA LYS A 42 -9.22 -0.54 6.47
C LYS A 42 -8.85 0.44 5.36
N ARG A 43 -7.54 0.72 5.20
CA ARG A 43 -7.04 1.60 4.14
C ARG A 43 -7.38 1.09 2.74
N ARG A 44 -7.23 -0.21 2.49
CA ARG A 44 -7.60 -0.83 1.21
C ARG A 44 -9.12 -0.86 0.98
N GLU A 45 -9.90 -1.18 2.01
CA GLU A 45 -11.37 -1.12 1.96
C GLU A 45 -11.89 0.31 1.70
N SER A 46 -11.17 1.33 2.20
CA SER A 46 -11.43 2.74 1.88
C SER A 46 -10.99 3.17 0.47
N GLY A 47 -10.47 2.24 -0.36
CA GLY A 47 -10.18 2.47 -1.77
C GLY A 47 -8.70 2.73 -2.10
N ILE A 48 -7.76 2.58 -1.16
CA ILE A 48 -6.33 2.75 -1.45
C ILE A 48 -5.80 1.50 -2.17
N GLY A 49 -5.39 1.66 -3.43
CA GLY A 49 -4.65 0.66 -4.20
C GLY A 49 -3.14 0.82 -4.06
N TYR A 50 -2.41 -0.31 -4.06
CA TYR A 50 -0.95 -0.32 -4.00
C TYR A 50 -0.38 -1.28 -5.03
N ILE A 51 0.57 -0.78 -5.81
CA ILE A 51 1.39 -1.57 -6.73
C ILE A 51 2.83 -1.48 -6.22
N PRO A 52 3.44 -2.59 -5.78
CA PRO A 52 4.80 -2.58 -5.25
C PRO A 52 5.83 -2.30 -6.33
N GLU A 53 6.96 -1.72 -5.93
CA GLU A 53 8.10 -1.43 -6.80
C GLU A 53 8.62 -2.71 -7.48
N ASP A 54 8.84 -3.77 -6.68
CA ASP A 54 9.12 -5.11 -7.19
C ASP A 54 7.83 -5.93 -7.34
N ARG A 55 7.13 -5.69 -8.45
CA ARG A 55 5.93 -6.45 -8.80
C ARG A 55 6.18 -7.95 -8.99
N HIS A 56 7.35 -8.38 -9.44
CA HIS A 56 7.62 -9.81 -9.63
C HIS A 56 7.73 -10.54 -8.30
N ARG A 57 8.32 -9.87 -7.30
CA ARG A 57 8.47 -10.44 -5.96
C ARG A 57 7.22 -10.30 -5.10
N HIS A 58 6.48 -9.19 -5.21
CA HIS A 58 5.41 -8.85 -4.26
C HIS A 58 4.02 -8.64 -4.89
N GLY A 59 3.96 -8.40 -6.19
CA GLY A 59 2.73 -7.97 -6.87
C GLY A 59 2.00 -9.07 -7.64
N VAL A 60 2.68 -10.17 -7.99
CA VAL A 60 2.12 -11.27 -8.80
C VAL A 60 2.57 -12.64 -8.29
N LEU A 61 1.73 -13.65 -8.54
CA LEU A 61 2.09 -15.06 -8.39
C LEU A 61 2.60 -15.59 -9.73
N LEU A 62 3.92 -15.70 -9.89
CA LEU A 62 4.55 -16.04 -11.16
C LEU A 62 4.24 -17.46 -11.63
N ASP A 63 4.12 -18.40 -10.69
CA ASP A 63 3.86 -19.81 -10.99
C ASP A 63 2.35 -20.13 -11.10
N ALA A 64 1.48 -19.12 -10.91
CA ALA A 64 0.04 -19.29 -10.94
C ALA A 64 -0.57 -18.80 -12.27
N PRO A 65 -1.72 -19.38 -12.70
CA PRO A 65 -2.46 -18.87 -13.83
C PRO A 65 -2.92 -17.40 -13.69
N LEU A 66 -3.23 -16.76 -14.81
CA LEU A 66 -3.69 -15.35 -14.84
C LEU A 66 -4.98 -15.12 -14.05
N TRP A 67 -5.88 -16.10 -14.01
CA TRP A 67 -7.16 -15.94 -13.31
C TRP A 67 -7.01 -15.88 -11.79
N GLU A 68 -5.99 -16.53 -11.22
CA GLU A 68 -5.65 -16.38 -9.80
C GLU A 68 -5.06 -15.01 -9.52
N ASN A 69 -4.12 -14.56 -10.36
CA ASN A 69 -3.58 -13.20 -10.30
C ASN A 69 -4.67 -12.12 -10.43
N ARG A 70 -5.78 -12.41 -11.11
CA ARG A 70 -6.87 -11.44 -11.28
C ARG A 70 -7.64 -11.15 -9.99
N ILE A 71 -7.76 -12.12 -9.09
CA ILE A 71 -8.47 -11.98 -7.81
C ILE A 71 -7.54 -11.54 -6.66
N LEU A 72 -6.23 -11.56 -6.88
CA LEU A 72 -5.26 -11.04 -5.93
C LEU A 72 -5.54 -9.58 -5.58
N GLY A 73 -5.53 -9.29 -4.28
CA GLY A 73 -5.79 -7.95 -3.77
C GLY A 73 -7.27 -7.56 -3.69
N HIS A 74 -8.20 -8.46 -4.00
CA HIS A 74 -9.62 -8.24 -3.70
C HIS A 74 -9.81 -8.09 -2.18
N VAL A 75 -10.45 -7.00 -1.78
CA VAL A 75 -10.87 -6.77 -0.40
C VAL A 75 -12.32 -7.19 -0.26
N THR A 76 -12.66 -7.94 0.78
CA THR A 76 -14.04 -8.21 1.16
C THR A 76 -14.71 -6.92 1.61
N GLU A 77 -15.97 -6.72 1.18
CA GLU A 77 -16.84 -5.63 1.62
C GLU A 77 -17.11 -5.66 3.13
#